data_AF-E5L9W1-F1
#
_entry.id   AF-E5L9W1-F1
#
_cell.length_a   1.000
_cell.length_b   1.000
_cell.length_c   1.000
_cell.angle_alpha   90.00
_cell.angle_beta   90.00
_cell.angle_gamma   90.00
#
_symmetry.space_group_name_H-M   'P 1'
#
loop_
_entity.id
_entity.type
_entity.pdbx_description
1 polymer ?
#
loop_
_entity_poly.entity_id
_entity_poly.type
_entity_poly.pdbx_seq_one_letter_code
_entity_poly.pdbx_strand_id
1 'polypeptide(L)'
;HIRASHTPYLQKLPRVPLRPAYGNAIEFTTLEELDNIATDVDAMRIQSLLICERILGLTHKDMLFRLTFRGASYADSLQLQRCIDLWRLLLEVRVTHFSILHFDTCYAAQTLVRLMIDLHERYLRNVELEHREVDIREFFGEEFEDDVGKDEHLPVFEDVIGVFRLLSGTVAEAQQLLQIRPVYRKQQENFDRILKCIAHLIYLLLGTSDTADKRKDVYYAVYELVHTRVRSACTYDTLLHLCVSRLNVIKSGYLSDEN
;
A
#
# COMPACT_ATOMS: atom_id res chain seq x y z
N HIS A 1 -3.20 -36.33 26.85
CA HIS A 1 -3.38 -35.16 25.98
C HIS A 1 -4.34 -34.16 26.62
N ILE A 2 -3.85 -33.04 27.16
CA ILE A 2 -4.69 -31.97 27.76
C ILE A 2 -5.72 -31.40 26.75
N ARG A 3 -5.47 -31.59 25.44
CA ARG A 3 -6.35 -31.13 24.34
C ARG A 3 -7.52 -32.06 24.00
N ALA A 4 -7.59 -33.26 24.56
CA ALA A 4 -8.64 -34.24 24.25
C ALA A 4 -9.74 -34.34 25.33
N SER A 5 -9.63 -33.55 26.42
CA SER A 5 -10.51 -33.70 27.58
C SER A 5 -11.72 -32.76 27.60
N HIS A 6 -11.77 -31.75 26.73
CA HIS A 6 -12.84 -30.74 26.76
C HIS A 6 -13.39 -30.49 25.36
N THR A 7 -14.52 -31.14 25.06
CA THR A 7 -15.45 -30.73 24.02
C THR A 7 -16.60 -30.02 24.74
N PRO A 8 -16.91 -28.75 24.42
CA PRO A 8 -16.48 -27.97 23.25
C PRO A 8 -15.22 -27.09 23.50
N TYR A 9 -14.48 -26.79 22.43
CA TYR A 9 -13.43 -25.78 22.43
C TYR A 9 -13.99 -24.42 22.86
N LEU A 10 -13.24 -23.67 23.67
CA LEU A 10 -13.65 -22.32 24.08
C LEU A 10 -13.69 -21.39 22.88
N GLN A 11 -14.75 -20.57 22.81
CA GLN A 11 -14.89 -19.57 21.76
C GLN A 11 -13.75 -18.54 21.86
N LYS A 12 -13.08 -18.32 20.74
CA LYS A 12 -12.02 -17.32 20.62
C LYS A 12 -12.64 -15.92 20.56
N LEU A 13 -12.28 -15.07 21.53
CA LEU A 13 -12.70 -13.69 21.62
C LEU A 13 -11.47 -12.78 21.83
N PRO A 14 -11.51 -11.51 21.39
CA PRO A 14 -12.54 -10.90 20.54
C PRO A 14 -12.56 -11.51 19.12
N ARG A 15 -13.65 -11.32 18.36
CA ARG A 15 -13.69 -11.75 16.95
C ARG A 15 -12.95 -10.73 16.09
N VAL A 16 -12.00 -11.22 15.30
CA VAL A 16 -11.30 -10.39 14.30
C VAL A 16 -12.26 -10.13 13.14
N PRO A 17 -12.44 -8.87 12.69
CA PRO A 17 -13.24 -8.56 11.52
C PRO A 17 -12.69 -9.23 10.25
N LEU A 18 -13.55 -9.54 9.29
CA LEU A 18 -13.09 -10.02 7.98
C LEU A 18 -12.31 -8.91 7.28
N ARG A 19 -11.13 -9.27 6.76
CA ARG A 19 -10.25 -8.34 6.06
C ARG A 19 -9.94 -8.86 4.66
N PRO A 20 -10.19 -8.07 3.59
CA PRO A 20 -9.76 -8.42 2.25
C PRO A 20 -8.26 -8.67 2.16
N ALA A 21 -7.44 -7.90 2.90
CA ALA A 21 -5.99 -8.09 2.96
C ALA A 21 -5.53 -9.43 3.56
N TYR A 22 -6.41 -10.16 4.26
CA TYR A 22 -6.17 -11.52 4.73
C TYR A 22 -6.88 -12.56 3.86
N GLY A 23 -7.36 -12.19 2.67
CA GLY A 23 -8.21 -13.04 1.84
C GLY A 23 -9.54 -13.39 2.50
N ASN A 24 -10.05 -12.53 3.41
CA ASN A 24 -11.21 -12.80 4.26
C ASN A 24 -11.11 -14.11 5.06
N ALA A 25 -9.90 -14.54 5.39
CA ALA A 25 -9.68 -15.71 6.23
C ALA A 25 -10.20 -15.51 7.66
N ILE A 26 -10.61 -16.61 8.27
CA ILE A 26 -11.03 -16.70 9.67
C ILE A 26 -10.09 -17.60 10.45
N GLU A 27 -9.98 -17.36 11.76
CA GLU A 27 -9.13 -18.18 12.61
C GLU A 27 -9.72 -19.58 12.76
N PHE A 28 -8.91 -20.64 12.57
CA PHE A 28 -9.35 -22.02 12.73
C PHE A 28 -9.99 -22.23 14.11
N THR A 29 -11.02 -23.06 14.20
CA THR A 29 -11.76 -23.35 15.44
C THR A 29 -11.64 -24.81 15.87
N THR A 30 -11.31 -25.70 14.94
CA THR A 30 -11.15 -27.15 15.18
C THR A 30 -9.75 -27.62 14.77
N LEU A 31 -9.36 -28.81 15.24
CA LEU A 31 -8.11 -29.45 14.79
C LEU A 31 -8.19 -29.85 13.32
N GLU A 32 -9.36 -30.30 12.85
CA GLU A 32 -9.57 -30.65 11.45
C GLU A 32 -9.35 -29.45 10.51
N GLU A 33 -9.88 -28.28 10.86
CA GLU A 33 -9.63 -27.04 10.09
C GLU A 33 -8.14 -26.68 10.07
N LEU A 34 -7.41 -26.91 11.16
CA LEU A 34 -5.97 -26.67 11.23
C LEU A 34 -5.19 -27.68 10.37
N ASP A 35 -5.56 -28.97 10.42
CA ASP A 35 -4.93 -30.02 9.63
C ASP A 35 -5.14 -29.80 8.12
N ASN A 36 -6.32 -29.30 7.73
CA ASN A 36 -6.65 -28.97 6.34
C ASN A 36 -5.76 -27.88 5.73
N ILE A 37 -5.24 -26.95 6.54
CA ILE A 37 -4.37 -25.85 6.09
C ILE A 37 -2.90 -26.09 6.41
N ALA A 38 -2.54 -27.21 7.04
CA ALA A 38 -1.19 -27.44 7.58
C ALA A 38 -0.09 -27.45 6.50
N THR A 39 -0.42 -27.85 5.27
CA THR A 39 0.50 -27.87 4.13
C THR A 39 0.51 -26.55 3.34
N ASP A 40 -0.49 -25.69 3.55
CA ASP A 40 -0.53 -24.35 2.98
C ASP A 40 0.22 -23.37 3.89
N VAL A 41 1.49 -23.15 3.56
CA VAL A 41 2.37 -22.24 4.30
C VAL A 41 1.83 -20.81 4.32
N ASP A 42 1.08 -20.42 3.30
CA ASP A 42 0.49 -19.10 3.20
C ASP A 42 -0.67 -18.92 4.17
N ALA A 43 -1.64 -19.84 4.09
CA ALA A 43 -2.77 -19.89 5.01
C ALA A 43 -2.28 -19.96 6.46
N MET A 44 -1.23 -20.73 6.74
CA MET A 44 -0.66 -20.81 8.08
C MET A 44 -0.05 -19.50 8.58
N ARG A 45 0.57 -18.71 7.70
CA ARG A 45 1.05 -17.37 8.04
C ARG A 45 -0.11 -16.39 8.25
N ILE A 46 -1.20 -16.51 7.49
CA ILE A 46 -2.41 -15.71 7.72
C ILE A 46 -3.03 -16.05 9.08
N GLN A 47 -3.08 -17.32 9.49
CA GLN A 47 -3.54 -17.71 10.84
C GLN A 47 -2.70 -17.03 11.93
N SER A 48 -1.38 -16.93 11.75
CA SER A 48 -0.51 -16.21 12.67
C SER A 48 -0.89 -14.73 12.79
N LEU A 49 -1.20 -14.05 11.68
CA LEU A 49 -1.67 -12.66 11.70
C LEU A 49 -3.02 -12.51 12.41
N LEU A 50 -3.99 -13.37 12.12
CA LEU A 50 -5.31 -13.37 12.76
C LEU A 50 -5.20 -13.54 14.28
N ILE A 51 -4.37 -14.49 14.73
CA ILE A 51 -4.11 -14.73 16.16
C ILE A 51 -3.48 -13.50 16.80
N CYS A 52 -2.47 -12.91 16.16
CA CYS A 52 -1.80 -11.72 16.68
C CYS A 52 -2.75 -10.52 16.76
N GLU A 53 -3.58 -10.30 15.74
CA GLU A 53 -4.58 -9.23 15.75
C GLU A 53 -5.59 -9.43 16.87
N ARG A 54 -6.06 -10.66 17.07
CA ARG A 54 -7.02 -10.97 18.15
C ARG A 54 -6.45 -10.68 19.53
N ILE A 55 -5.21 -11.11 19.76
CA ILE A 55 -4.58 -11.05 21.09
C ILE A 55 -4.05 -9.64 21.39
N LEU A 56 -3.39 -9.01 20.43
CA LEU A 56 -2.69 -7.74 20.63
C LEU A 56 -3.51 -6.52 20.17
N GLY A 57 -4.44 -6.71 19.23
CA GLY A 57 -5.12 -5.64 18.53
C GLY A 57 -4.35 -5.15 17.29
N LEU A 58 -5.08 -4.60 16.32
CA LEU A 58 -4.52 -4.16 15.04
C LEU A 58 -3.54 -2.98 15.16
N THR A 59 -3.74 -2.11 16.15
CA THR A 59 -2.92 -0.91 16.38
C THR A 59 -1.63 -1.21 17.15
N HIS A 60 -1.45 -2.43 17.65
CA HIS A 60 -0.28 -2.79 18.44
C HIS A 60 0.99 -2.81 17.59
N LYS A 61 2.10 -2.27 18.12
CA LYS A 61 3.39 -2.15 17.40
C LYS A 61 3.84 -3.47 16.76
N ASP A 62 3.79 -4.58 17.51
CA ASP A 62 4.19 -5.89 16.99
C ASP A 62 3.25 -6.41 15.90
N MET A 63 1.97 -6.05 15.93
CA MET A 63 1.02 -6.41 14.88
C MET A 63 1.34 -5.63 13.60
N LEU A 64 1.58 -4.32 13.71
CA LEU A 64 2.00 -3.48 12.58
C LEU A 64 3.33 -3.98 11.99
N PHE A 65 4.28 -4.39 12.82
CA PHE A 65 5.54 -4.98 12.36
C PHE A 65 5.29 -6.27 11.57
N ARG A 66 4.44 -7.18 12.07
CA ARG A 66 4.09 -8.41 11.36
C ARG A 66 3.43 -8.16 10.00
N LEU A 67 2.55 -7.14 9.90
CA LEU A 67 1.96 -6.72 8.62
C LEU A 67 3.03 -6.24 7.64
N THR A 68 3.96 -5.37 8.09
CA THR A 68 5.05 -4.87 7.26
C THR A 68 5.87 -6.02 6.67
N PHE A 69 6.37 -6.94 7.52
CA PHE A 69 7.23 -8.05 7.08
C PHE A 69 6.49 -9.08 6.24
N ARG A 70 5.21 -9.32 6.52
CA ARG A 70 4.41 -10.22 5.69
C ARG A 70 4.20 -9.64 4.29
N GLY A 71 3.98 -8.33 4.17
CA GLY A 71 3.88 -7.66 2.87
C GLY A 71 5.20 -7.70 2.11
N ALA A 72 6.33 -7.48 2.79
CA ALA A 72 7.66 -7.66 2.19
C ALA A 72 7.86 -9.10 1.65
N SER A 73 7.47 -10.11 2.43
CA SER A 73 7.51 -11.51 1.99
C SER A 73 6.62 -11.78 0.76
N TYR A 74 5.50 -11.09 0.62
CA TYR A 74 4.69 -11.15 -0.60
C TYR A 74 5.40 -10.51 -1.78
N ALA A 75 6.01 -9.34 -1.60
CA ALA A 75 6.78 -8.68 -2.66
C ALA A 75 7.96 -9.56 -3.14
N ASP A 76 8.70 -10.16 -2.22
CA ASP A 76 9.83 -11.05 -2.54
C ASP A 76 9.39 -12.30 -3.30
N SER A 77 8.15 -12.76 -3.07
CA SER A 77 7.56 -13.91 -3.76
C SER A 77 6.75 -13.52 -5.00
N LEU A 78 6.87 -12.27 -5.47
CA LEU A 78 6.13 -11.69 -6.61
C LEU A 78 4.60 -11.72 -6.47
N GLN A 79 4.07 -11.87 -5.25
CA GLN A 79 2.64 -11.78 -4.96
C GLN A 79 2.25 -10.32 -4.73
N LEU A 80 2.41 -9.51 -5.77
CA LEU A 80 2.44 -8.04 -5.66
C LEU A 80 1.10 -7.44 -5.23
N GLN A 81 -0.03 -7.93 -5.75
CA GLN A 81 -1.35 -7.46 -5.30
C GLN A 81 -1.56 -7.72 -3.80
N ARG A 82 -1.16 -8.90 -3.31
CA ARG A 82 -1.29 -9.25 -1.87
C ARG A 82 -0.38 -8.38 -0.99
N CYS A 83 0.77 -7.96 -1.52
CA CYS A 83 1.62 -6.97 -0.87
C CYS A 83 0.90 -5.62 -0.76
N ILE A 84 0.31 -5.14 -1.86
CA ILE A 84 -0.44 -3.88 -1.91
C ILE A 84 -1.60 -3.91 -0.92
N ASP A 85 -2.43 -4.96 -0.92
CA ASP A 85 -3.57 -5.09 -0.01
C ASP A 85 -3.14 -4.99 1.46
N LEU A 86 -2.06 -5.68 1.83
CA LEU A 86 -1.58 -5.75 3.20
C LEU A 86 -0.91 -4.45 3.65
N TRP A 87 -0.09 -3.84 2.80
CA TRP A 87 0.54 -2.56 3.10
C TRP A 87 -0.45 -1.39 3.05
N ARG A 88 -1.53 -1.50 2.27
CA ARG A 88 -2.64 -0.55 2.30
C ARG A 88 -3.41 -0.63 3.61
N LEU A 89 -3.72 -1.84 4.10
CA LEU A 89 -4.30 -2.03 5.44
C LEU A 89 -3.38 -1.43 6.52
N LEU A 90 -2.08 -1.72 6.45
CA LEU A 90 -1.08 -1.15 7.37
C LEU A 90 -1.12 0.38 7.35
N LEU A 91 -1.13 0.98 6.16
CA LEU A 91 -1.15 2.44 6.01
C LEU A 91 -2.44 3.05 6.54
N GLU A 92 -3.60 2.43 6.28
CA GLU A 92 -4.89 2.87 6.81
C GLU A 92 -4.89 2.93 8.34
N VAL A 93 -4.40 1.88 8.99
CA VAL A 93 -4.27 1.85 10.46
C VAL A 93 -3.31 2.94 10.93
N ARG A 94 -2.19 3.14 10.23
CA ARG A 94 -1.19 4.15 10.60
C ARG A 94 -1.70 5.58 10.46
N VAL A 95 -2.38 5.90 9.37
CA VAL A 95 -2.96 7.23 9.14
C VAL A 95 -4.05 7.52 10.18
N THR A 96 -4.93 6.54 10.42
CA THR A 96 -6.06 6.68 11.35
C THR A 96 -5.63 6.85 12.80
N HIS A 97 -4.56 6.16 13.23
CA HIS A 97 -4.18 6.11 14.66
C HIS A 97 -2.88 6.86 15.01
N PHE A 98 -2.01 7.14 14.04
CA PHE A 98 -0.66 7.66 14.31
C PHE A 98 -0.31 8.95 13.56
N SER A 99 -1.25 9.57 12.83
CA SER A 99 -1.04 10.76 12.00
C SER A 99 -0.02 10.58 10.86
N ILE A 100 -0.21 11.33 9.77
CA ILE A 100 0.76 11.39 8.66
C ILE A 100 2.08 12.10 9.04
N LEU A 101 2.09 12.82 10.18
CA LEU A 101 3.29 13.49 10.69
C LEU A 101 4.27 12.52 11.38
N HIS A 102 3.82 11.30 11.69
CA HIS A 102 4.67 10.27 12.31
C HIS A 102 5.59 9.61 11.28
N PHE A 103 6.84 9.37 11.68
CA PHE A 103 7.88 8.83 10.80
C PHE A 103 7.48 7.51 10.15
N ASP A 104 7.02 6.53 10.94
CA ASP A 104 6.63 5.22 10.39
C ASP A 104 5.43 5.29 9.43
N THR A 105 4.50 6.25 9.63
CA THR A 105 3.35 6.44 8.74
C THR A 105 3.82 6.98 7.40
N CYS A 106 4.69 8.00 7.44
CA CYS A 106 5.36 8.54 6.27
C CYS A 106 6.17 7.47 5.53
N TYR A 107 6.95 6.68 6.25
CA TYR A 107 7.75 5.60 5.66
C TYR A 107 6.87 4.55 5.00
N ALA A 108 5.80 4.11 5.66
CA ALA A 108 4.84 3.16 5.06
C ALA A 108 4.21 3.70 3.77
N ALA A 109 3.83 4.99 3.75
CA ALA A 109 3.30 5.64 2.55
C ALA A 109 4.34 5.67 1.43
N GLN A 110 5.58 6.07 1.72
CA GLN A 110 6.66 6.12 0.73
C GLN A 110 6.95 4.75 0.13
N THR A 111 7.04 3.71 0.95
CA THR A 111 7.32 2.34 0.50
C THR A 111 6.19 1.80 -0.38
N LEU A 112 4.94 1.99 0.01
CA LEU A 112 3.79 1.55 -0.79
C LEU A 112 3.70 2.31 -2.11
N VAL A 113 3.81 3.64 -2.09
CA VAL A 113 3.78 4.46 -3.32
C VAL A 113 4.96 4.15 -4.22
N ARG A 114 6.15 3.90 -3.66
CA ARG A 114 7.31 3.52 -4.45
C ARG A 114 7.10 2.19 -5.17
N LEU A 115 6.58 1.18 -4.47
CA LEU A 115 6.22 -0.09 -5.09
C LEU A 115 5.25 0.13 -6.26
N MET A 116 4.19 0.91 -6.05
CA MET A 116 3.20 1.22 -7.09
C MET A 116 3.81 1.94 -8.32
N ILE A 117 4.75 2.87 -8.11
CA ILE A 117 5.51 3.49 -9.22
C ILE A 117 6.34 2.45 -9.96
N ASP A 118 7.11 1.64 -9.22
CA ASP A 118 8.00 0.64 -9.82
C ASP A 118 7.21 -0.38 -10.67
N LEU A 119 6.01 -0.77 -10.22
CA LEU A 119 5.10 -1.64 -10.96
C LEU A 119 4.54 -0.97 -12.22
N HIS A 120 4.05 0.26 -12.11
CA HIS A 120 3.52 1.00 -13.25
C HIS A 120 4.60 1.25 -14.32
N GLU A 121 5.82 1.62 -13.90
CA GLU A 121 6.93 1.79 -14.84
C GLU A 121 7.36 0.48 -15.52
N ARG A 122 7.29 -0.66 -14.81
CA ARG A 122 7.54 -1.98 -15.41
C ARG A 122 6.48 -2.30 -16.45
N TYR A 123 5.21 -2.04 -16.14
CA TYR A 123 4.13 -2.21 -17.09
C TYR A 123 4.34 -1.36 -18.36
N LEU A 124 4.63 -0.07 -18.22
CA LEU A 124 4.86 0.80 -19.38
C LEU A 124 6.04 0.30 -20.25
N ARG A 125 7.14 -0.15 -19.64
CA ARG A 125 8.26 -0.74 -20.38
C ARG A 125 7.85 -2.01 -21.13
N ASN A 126 7.05 -2.88 -20.51
CA ASN A 126 6.58 -4.11 -21.16
C ASN A 126 5.67 -3.78 -22.34
N VAL A 127 4.76 -2.82 -22.19
CA VAL A 127 3.90 -2.33 -23.28
C VAL A 127 4.75 -1.78 -24.44
N GLU A 128 5.77 -0.96 -24.17
CA GLU A 128 6.66 -0.44 -25.22
C GLU A 128 7.42 -1.56 -25.96
N LEU A 129 7.86 -2.59 -25.23
CA LEU A 129 8.54 -3.76 -25.82
C LEU A 129 7.60 -4.60 -26.67
N GLU A 130 6.36 -4.84 -26.21
CA GLU A 130 5.33 -5.55 -26.97
C GLU A 130 5.03 -4.83 -28.29
N HIS A 131 4.88 -3.50 -28.29
CA HIS A 131 4.66 -2.75 -29.54
C HIS A 131 5.83 -2.90 -30.51
N ARG A 132 7.07 -2.93 -30.00
CA ARG A 132 8.27 -3.12 -30.82
C ARG A 132 8.44 -4.56 -31.31
N GLU A 133 8.03 -5.54 -30.52
CA GLU A 133 8.00 -6.95 -30.93
C GLU A 133 6.90 -7.22 -31.94
N VAL A 134 5.73 -6.58 -31.85
CA VAL A 134 4.67 -6.66 -32.87
C VAL A 134 5.18 -6.16 -34.21
N ASP A 135 5.89 -5.04 -34.25
CA ASP A 135 6.55 -4.54 -35.48
C ASP A 135 7.53 -5.56 -36.09
N ILE A 136 8.20 -6.37 -35.25
CA ILE A 136 9.14 -7.42 -35.70
C ILE A 136 8.41 -8.71 -36.06
N ARG A 137 7.35 -9.09 -35.32
CA ARG A 137 6.51 -10.28 -35.54
C ARG A 137 5.71 -10.15 -36.84
N GLU A 138 5.21 -8.94 -37.18
CA GLU A 138 4.64 -8.64 -38.50
C GLU A 138 5.66 -8.86 -39.64
N PHE A 139 6.96 -8.76 -39.34
CA PHE A 139 8.04 -8.93 -40.31
C PHE A 139 8.58 -10.37 -40.40
N PHE A 140 8.58 -11.14 -39.30
CA PHE A 140 9.22 -12.47 -39.23
C PHE A 140 8.28 -13.64 -38.97
N GLY A 141 6.99 -13.42 -38.68
CA GLY A 141 5.95 -14.44 -38.76
C GLY A 141 6.18 -15.71 -37.93
N GLU A 142 6.54 -15.59 -36.65
CA GLU A 142 6.60 -16.73 -35.72
C GLU A 142 5.82 -16.47 -34.43
N GLU A 143 5.03 -17.48 -34.03
CA GLU A 143 4.25 -17.51 -32.79
C GLU A 143 5.13 -18.11 -31.67
N PHE A 144 5.53 -17.28 -30.71
CA PHE A 144 6.01 -17.74 -29.40
C PHE A 144 4.87 -17.56 -28.38
N GLU A 145 4.44 -18.67 -27.78
CA GLU A 145 3.62 -18.65 -26.57
C GLU A 145 4.51 -18.20 -25.41
N ASP A 146 4.55 -16.89 -25.19
CA ASP A 146 5.15 -16.33 -24.00
C ASP A 146 4.20 -16.52 -22.81
N ASP A 147 4.68 -17.22 -21.79
CA ASP A 147 4.09 -17.39 -20.45
C ASP A 147 4.13 -16.05 -19.66
N VAL A 148 3.82 -14.92 -20.31
CA VAL A 148 3.65 -13.58 -19.71
C VAL A 148 2.23 -13.53 -19.14
N GLY A 149 1.95 -14.43 -18.22
CA GLY A 149 0.65 -14.55 -17.58
C GLY A 149 0.79 -14.56 -16.07
N LYS A 150 0.57 -13.39 -15.42
CA LYS A 150 -0.20 -13.28 -14.15
C LYS A 150 -0.23 -11.90 -13.50
N ASP A 151 0.68 -11.00 -13.84
CA ASP A 151 0.56 -9.62 -13.34
C ASP A 151 -0.37 -8.85 -14.28
N GLU A 152 -1.68 -8.91 -14.00
CA GLU A 152 -2.65 -7.90 -14.44
C GLU A 152 -2.05 -6.49 -14.23
N HIS A 153 -2.51 -5.48 -14.98
CA HIS A 153 -2.00 -4.11 -14.89
C HIS A 153 -1.96 -3.59 -13.43
N LEU A 154 -0.80 -3.76 -12.77
CA LEU A 154 -0.55 -3.37 -11.39
C LEU A 154 0.25 -2.06 -11.37
N PRO A 155 -0.06 -1.13 -10.45
CA PRO A 155 -1.15 -1.18 -9.49
C PRO A 155 -2.52 -0.95 -10.15
N VAL A 156 -3.57 -1.57 -9.61
CA VAL A 156 -4.93 -1.28 -10.05
C VAL A 156 -5.37 0.11 -9.58
N PHE A 157 -6.26 0.75 -10.34
CA PHE A 157 -6.76 2.11 -10.07
C PHE A 157 -7.32 2.25 -8.66
N GLU A 158 -8.06 1.26 -8.20
CA GLU A 158 -8.78 1.22 -6.93
C GLU A 158 -7.83 1.32 -5.73
N ASP A 159 -6.63 0.73 -5.84
CA ASP A 159 -5.60 0.84 -4.81
C ASP A 159 -4.94 2.21 -4.83
N VAL A 160 -4.60 2.73 -6.02
CA VAL A 160 -3.99 4.05 -6.16
C VAL A 160 -4.92 5.14 -5.64
N ILE A 161 -6.20 5.15 -6.03
CA ILE A 161 -7.17 6.15 -5.57
C ILE A 161 -7.49 5.97 -4.08
N GLY A 162 -7.49 4.73 -3.57
CA GLY A 162 -7.65 4.45 -2.15
C GLY A 162 -6.53 5.07 -1.31
N VAL A 163 -5.28 4.86 -1.71
CA VAL A 163 -4.10 5.45 -1.03
C VAL A 163 -4.09 6.97 -1.19
N PHE A 164 -4.44 7.49 -2.38
CA PHE A 164 -4.55 8.93 -2.61
C PHE A 164 -5.55 9.57 -1.65
N ARG A 165 -6.79 9.06 -1.59
CA ARG A 165 -7.85 9.60 -0.73
C ARG A 165 -7.49 9.51 0.74
N LEU A 166 -6.85 8.42 1.17
CA LEU A 166 -6.39 8.23 2.54
C LEU A 166 -5.38 9.33 2.96
N LEU A 167 -4.39 9.61 2.11
CA LEU A 167 -3.39 10.64 2.40
C LEU A 167 -3.94 12.05 2.23
N SER A 168 -4.62 12.32 1.11
CA SER A 168 -5.18 13.64 0.80
C SER A 168 -6.26 14.10 1.79
N GLY A 169 -7.00 13.15 2.39
CA GLY A 169 -8.02 13.45 3.39
C GLY A 169 -7.48 13.99 4.72
N THR A 170 -6.19 13.80 5.00
CA THR A 170 -5.58 14.16 6.30
C THR A 170 -4.59 15.32 6.23
N VAL A 171 -4.13 15.71 5.03
CA VAL A 171 -3.09 16.75 4.88
C VAL A 171 -3.54 18.14 5.32
N ALA A 172 -4.81 18.50 5.15
CA ALA A 172 -5.31 19.81 5.55
C ALA A 172 -5.24 20.01 7.07
N GLU A 173 -5.68 18.99 7.83
CA GLU A 173 -5.59 18.97 9.29
C GLU A 173 -4.12 18.94 9.75
N ALA A 174 -3.31 18.05 9.17
CA ALA A 174 -1.89 17.94 9.51
C ALA A 174 -1.14 19.25 9.29
N GLN A 175 -1.45 20.00 8.23
CA GLN A 175 -0.86 21.32 7.98
C GLN A 175 -1.21 22.32 9.10
N GLN A 176 -2.42 22.28 9.64
CA GLN A 176 -2.82 23.14 10.76
C GLN A 176 -2.04 22.77 12.03
N LEU A 177 -1.87 21.46 12.29
CA LEU A 177 -1.10 20.97 13.44
C LEU A 177 0.37 21.43 13.40
N LEU A 178 0.97 21.53 12.21
CA LEU A 178 2.33 22.04 12.05
C LEU A 178 2.52 23.53 12.42
N GLN A 179 1.44 24.28 12.63
CA GLN A 179 1.51 25.67 13.09
C GLN A 179 1.51 25.78 14.63
N ILE A 180 1.21 24.69 15.34
CA ILE A 180 1.15 24.67 16.80
C ILE A 180 2.57 24.59 17.37
N ARG A 181 2.88 25.43 18.36
CA ARG A 181 4.20 25.43 19.02
C ARG A 181 4.27 24.39 20.14
N PRO A 182 5.42 23.72 20.35
CA PRO A 182 6.66 23.84 19.57
C PRO A 182 6.58 23.13 18.21
N VAL A 183 7.18 23.74 17.18
CA VAL A 183 7.21 23.18 15.81
C VAL A 183 8.40 22.23 15.69
N TYR A 184 8.15 20.97 15.32
CA TYR A 184 9.19 19.97 15.15
C TYR A 184 9.57 19.80 13.68
N ARG A 185 10.84 20.09 13.36
CA ARG A 185 11.39 19.96 12.00
C ARG A 185 11.14 18.57 11.38
N LYS A 186 11.28 17.49 12.15
CA LYS A 186 11.02 16.12 11.65
C LYS A 186 9.57 15.93 11.18
N GLN A 187 8.60 16.57 11.83
CA GLN A 187 7.19 16.48 11.41
C GLN A 187 6.94 17.25 10.12
N GLN A 188 7.60 18.39 9.93
CA GLN A 188 7.57 19.16 8.67
C GLN A 188 8.18 18.35 7.51
N GLU A 189 9.31 17.69 7.76
CA GLU A 189 9.96 16.83 6.77
C GLU A 189 9.10 15.61 6.40
N ASN A 190 8.44 14.98 7.39
CA ASN A 190 7.50 13.89 7.15
C ASN A 190 6.29 14.35 6.33
N PHE A 191 5.72 15.51 6.66
CA PHE A 191 4.62 16.10 5.92
C PHE A 191 4.99 16.37 4.45
N ASP A 192 6.17 16.93 4.20
CA ASP A 192 6.65 17.17 2.84
C ASP A 192 6.83 15.87 2.05
N ARG A 193 7.32 14.81 2.69
CA ARG A 193 7.41 13.48 2.07
C ARG A 193 6.03 12.92 1.72
N ILE A 194 5.00 13.16 2.53
CA ILE A 194 3.62 12.80 2.21
C ILE A 194 3.10 13.59 1.02
N LEU A 195 3.38 14.90 0.92
CA LEU A 195 3.01 15.69 -0.26
C LEU A 195 3.69 15.16 -1.53
N LYS A 196 4.94 14.71 -1.44
CA LYS A 196 5.62 14.02 -2.55
C LYS A 196 4.90 12.73 -2.93
N CYS A 197 4.50 11.90 -1.96
CA CYS A 197 3.70 10.69 -2.21
C CYS A 197 2.41 11.03 -2.96
N ILE A 198 1.68 12.06 -2.51
CA ILE A 198 0.46 12.52 -3.16
C ILE A 198 0.71 12.97 -4.60
N ALA A 199 1.78 13.71 -4.86
CA ALA A 199 2.13 14.13 -6.23
C ALA A 199 2.39 12.93 -7.15
N HIS A 200 3.07 11.88 -6.66
CA HIS A 200 3.30 10.66 -7.44
C HIS A 200 2.03 9.80 -7.58
N LEU A 201 1.15 9.82 -6.60
CA LEU A 201 -0.16 9.19 -6.71
C LEU A 201 -1.01 9.86 -7.80
N ILE A 202 -0.93 11.19 -7.96
CA ILE A 202 -1.57 11.87 -9.09
C ILE A 202 -1.03 11.35 -10.43
N TYR A 203 0.28 11.17 -10.55
CA TYR A 203 0.89 10.55 -11.74
C TYR A 203 0.34 9.15 -12.01
N LEU A 204 0.31 8.28 -10.98
CA LEU A 204 -0.24 6.94 -11.09
C LEU A 204 -1.73 6.92 -11.44
N LEU A 205 -2.51 7.85 -10.87
CA LEU A 205 -3.94 7.99 -11.17
C LEU A 205 -4.18 8.33 -12.63
N LEU A 206 -3.35 9.20 -13.22
CA LEU A 206 -3.43 9.50 -14.65
C LEU A 206 -3.12 8.24 -15.48
N GLY A 207 -2.09 7.48 -15.12
CA GLY A 207 -1.68 6.25 -15.80
C GLY A 207 -2.60 5.03 -15.61
N THR A 208 -3.52 5.06 -14.63
CA THR A 208 -4.45 3.94 -14.32
C THR A 208 -5.92 4.29 -14.62
N SER A 209 -6.19 5.49 -15.15
CA SER A 209 -7.54 6.01 -15.40
C SER A 209 -8.04 5.75 -16.82
N ASP A 210 -8.21 4.48 -17.16
CA ASP A 210 -8.51 4.06 -18.55
C ASP A 210 -9.94 4.43 -18.99
N THR A 211 -10.87 4.57 -18.04
CA THR A 211 -12.28 4.88 -18.31
C THR A 211 -12.61 6.35 -18.03
N ALA A 212 -13.67 6.86 -18.67
CA ALA A 212 -14.16 8.22 -18.43
C ALA A 212 -14.60 8.44 -16.98
N ASP A 213 -15.21 7.42 -16.36
CA ASP A 213 -15.62 7.47 -14.96
C ASP A 213 -14.40 7.54 -14.02
N LYS A 214 -13.36 6.73 -14.26
CA LYS A 214 -12.11 6.81 -13.49
C LYS A 214 -11.48 8.19 -13.63
N ARG A 215 -11.40 8.75 -14.85
CA ARG A 215 -10.88 10.11 -15.07
C ARG A 215 -11.69 11.19 -14.34
N LYS A 216 -13.01 11.05 -14.29
CA LYS A 216 -13.90 11.94 -13.54
C LYS A 216 -13.63 11.85 -12.03
N ASP A 217 -13.43 10.64 -11.50
CA ASP A 217 -13.03 10.42 -10.11
C ASP A 217 -11.68 11.07 -9.77
N VAL A 218 -10.68 10.93 -10.65
CA VAL A 218 -9.39 11.61 -10.50
C VAL A 218 -9.59 13.13 -10.47
N TYR A 219 -10.37 13.67 -11.41
CA TYR A 219 -10.63 15.10 -11.49
C TYR A 219 -11.20 15.65 -10.17
N TYR A 220 -12.27 15.06 -9.64
CA TYR A 220 -12.87 15.54 -8.39
C TYR A 220 -11.94 15.36 -7.20
N ALA A 221 -11.24 14.23 -7.09
CA ALA A 221 -10.34 13.98 -5.98
C ALA A 221 -9.17 14.97 -5.95
N VAL A 222 -8.57 15.27 -7.11
CA VAL A 222 -7.49 16.27 -7.22
C VAL A 222 -8.04 17.69 -7.05
N TYR A 223 -9.23 17.98 -7.58
CA TYR A 223 -9.90 19.27 -7.40
C TYR A 223 -10.10 19.58 -5.92
N GLU A 224 -10.68 18.66 -5.15
CA GLU A 224 -10.88 18.86 -3.71
C GLU A 224 -9.56 19.08 -2.97
N LEU A 225 -8.55 18.27 -3.26
CA LEU A 225 -7.22 18.44 -2.66
C LEU A 225 -6.63 19.83 -2.98
N VAL A 226 -6.69 20.30 -4.22
CA VAL A 226 -6.15 21.62 -4.59
C VAL A 226 -6.87 22.76 -3.86
N HIS A 227 -8.18 22.61 -3.60
CA HIS A 227 -8.96 23.59 -2.85
C HIS A 227 -8.57 23.70 -1.38
N THR A 228 -7.94 22.68 -0.80
CA THR A 228 -7.39 22.76 0.56
C THR A 228 -6.20 23.73 0.69
N ARG A 229 -5.61 24.15 -0.44
CA ARG A 229 -4.45 25.06 -0.48
C ARG A 229 -3.26 24.59 0.37
N VAL A 230 -3.06 23.27 0.45
CA VAL A 230 -1.90 22.69 1.13
C VAL A 230 -0.59 23.09 0.44
N ARG A 231 0.43 23.32 1.26
CA ARG A 231 1.77 23.76 0.86
C ARG A 231 2.83 23.01 1.64
N SER A 232 3.98 22.77 1.02
CA SER A 232 5.15 22.24 1.73
C SER A 232 5.44 23.06 2.98
N ALA A 233 5.70 22.35 4.08
CA ALA A 233 6.06 22.96 5.34
C ALA A 233 7.47 23.58 5.30
N CYS A 234 8.40 23.01 4.52
CA CYS A 234 9.77 23.53 4.43
C CYS A 234 9.94 24.62 3.37
N THR A 235 9.35 24.45 2.18
CA THR A 235 9.58 25.36 1.04
C THR A 235 8.41 26.27 0.72
N TYR A 236 7.23 26.01 1.31
CA TYR A 236 5.98 26.71 0.99
C TYR A 236 5.48 26.50 -0.46
N ASP A 237 6.07 25.53 -1.16
CA ASP A 237 5.70 25.11 -2.50
C ASP A 237 4.28 24.55 -2.53
N THR A 238 3.54 24.85 -3.59
CA THR A 238 2.23 24.21 -3.83
C THR A 238 2.42 22.82 -4.43
N LEU A 239 1.35 22.01 -4.46
CA LEU A 239 1.36 20.72 -5.17
C LEU A 239 1.80 20.85 -6.63
N LEU A 240 1.41 21.92 -7.33
CA LEU A 240 1.84 22.15 -8.71
C LEU A 240 3.36 22.34 -8.81
N HIS A 241 3.97 23.09 -7.89
CA HIS A 241 5.43 23.25 -7.84
C HIS A 241 6.11 21.89 -7.62
N LEU A 242 5.55 21.04 -6.75
CA LEU A 242 6.05 19.69 -6.52
C LEU A 242 5.95 18.80 -7.77
N CYS A 243 4.82 18.84 -8.49
CA CYS A 243 4.64 18.04 -9.71
C CYS A 243 5.65 18.37 -10.83
N VAL A 244 6.16 19.61 -10.89
CA VAL A 244 7.14 20.03 -11.91
C VAL A 244 8.59 20.03 -11.40
N SER A 245 8.81 19.73 -10.11
CA SER A 245 10.13 19.79 -9.49
C SER A 245 10.92 18.49 -9.69
N ARG A 246 12.17 18.62 -10.15
CA ARG A 246 13.14 17.50 -10.18
C ARG A 246 13.49 16.96 -8.79
N LEU A 247 13.17 17.69 -7.72
CA LEU A 247 13.41 17.29 -6.33
C LEU A 247 12.25 16.48 -5.74
N ASN A 248 11.16 16.30 -6.50
CA ASN A 248 10.05 15.44 -6.14
C ASN A 248 10.42 13.99 -6.46
N VAL A 249 11.23 13.39 -5.59
CA VAL A 249 11.67 12.00 -5.68
C VAL A 249 11.30 11.28 -4.40
N ILE A 250 10.77 10.07 -4.54
CA ILE A 250 10.63 9.10 -3.44
C ILE A 250 11.86 8.20 -3.48
N LYS A 251 12.78 8.39 -2.53
CA LYS A 251 13.97 7.55 -2.42
C LYS A 251 13.57 6.11 -2.07
N SER A 252 14.16 5.13 -2.76
CA SER A 252 14.02 3.72 -2.40
C SER A 252 14.66 3.49 -1.03
N GLY A 253 13.86 2.98 -0.08
CA GLY A 253 14.32 2.60 1.25
C GLY A 253 14.67 1.12 1.37
N TYR A 254 14.79 0.39 0.26
CA TYR A 254 15.22 -1.01 0.29
C TYR A 254 16.69 -1.06 0.75
N LEU A 255 16.85 -1.36 2.04
CA LEU A 255 18.11 -1.60 2.77
C LEU A 255 18.93 -0.34 3.10
N SER A 256 18.88 0.04 4.38
CA SER A 256 19.93 0.69 5.17
C SER A 256 20.70 1.86 4.53
N ASP A 257 20.35 3.08 4.94
CA ASP A 257 21.24 4.25 4.91
C ASP A 257 21.36 4.91 6.31
N GLU A 258 21.18 4.12 7.37
CA GLU A 258 21.57 4.50 8.72
C GLU A 258 22.32 3.33 9.40
N ASN A 259 23.62 3.27 9.14
CA ASN A 259 24.65 2.81 10.07
C ASN A 259 25.79 3.83 10.05
#